data_AF-A0A7C3YQ69-F1
#
_entry.id   AF-A0A7C3YQ69-F1
#
_cell.length_a   1.000
_cell.length_b   1.000
_cell.length_c   1.000
_cell.angle_alpha   90.00
_cell.angle_beta   90.00
_cell.angle_gamma   90.00
#
_symmetry.space_group_name_H-M   'P 1'
#
loop_
_entity.id
_entity.type
_entity.pdbx_description
1 polymer ?
#
loop_
_entity_poly.entity_id
_entity_poly.type
_entity_poly.pdbx_seq_one_letter_code
_entity_poly.pdbx_strand_id
1 'polypeptide(L)'
;MDGLTSLFRPRAVAVVGASADPAKIGNAIVRNIQKSGFTGRILPVNPKAAEIEGLLCYPHPGALPVVPEVAVLAVPAPVAAQAAEACARAGIGYLVVVTAGFRETGPAGLELEKELVAVCRRWGIRMVGPNCLGIMDTHTPLNATFATSFPRPGKIAFISQSGAIVAAILD
;
A
#
# COMPACT_ATOMS: atom_id res chain seq x y z
N MET A 1 -4.32 -4.91 -21.22
CA MET A 1 -3.97 -4.35 -19.90
C MET A 1 -4.92 -3.19 -19.64
N ASP A 2 -5.82 -3.33 -18.67
CA ASP A 2 -6.86 -2.35 -18.37
C ASP A 2 -6.31 -1.16 -17.57
N GLY A 3 -5.49 -0.32 -18.22
CA GLY A 3 -5.07 0.99 -17.71
C GLY A 3 -4.63 1.03 -16.23
N LEU A 4 -5.10 2.05 -15.50
CA LEU A 4 -4.89 2.21 -14.04
C LEU A 4 -6.16 1.90 -13.23
N THR A 5 -7.20 1.34 -13.87
CA THR A 5 -8.52 1.15 -13.24
C THR A 5 -8.42 0.35 -11.95
N SER A 6 -7.68 -0.76 -11.97
CA SER A 6 -7.53 -1.65 -10.81
C SER A 6 -6.77 -1.02 -9.64
N LEU A 7 -5.98 0.04 -9.87
CA LEU A 7 -5.31 0.78 -8.81
C LEU A 7 -6.31 1.59 -7.97
N PHE A 8 -7.28 2.22 -8.62
CA PHE A 8 -8.24 3.12 -7.96
C PHE A 8 -9.57 2.44 -7.62
N ARG A 9 -9.93 1.37 -8.33
CA ARG A 9 -11.18 0.61 -8.13
C ARG A 9 -10.93 -0.88 -7.82
N PRO A 10 -10.06 -1.21 -6.84
CA PRO A 10 -9.77 -2.60 -6.49
C PRO A 10 -10.98 -3.25 -5.82
N ARG A 11 -11.13 -4.58 -5.98
CA ARG A 11 -12.11 -5.38 -5.23
C ARG A 11 -11.49 -5.97 -3.96
N ALA A 12 -10.17 -6.07 -3.92
CA ALA A 12 -9.42 -6.48 -2.74
C ALA A 12 -8.09 -5.71 -2.65
N VAL A 13 -7.73 -5.32 -1.42
CA VAL A 13 -6.47 -4.64 -1.10
C VAL A 13 -5.76 -5.40 0.00
N ALA A 14 -4.49 -5.75 -0.22
CA ALA A 14 -3.63 -6.28 0.83
C ALA A 14 -2.80 -5.17 1.48
N VAL A 15 -2.56 -5.30 2.78
CA VAL A 15 -1.64 -4.42 3.52
C VAL A 15 -0.49 -5.27 4.05
N VAL A 16 0.63 -5.26 3.34
CA VAL A 16 1.84 -6.01 3.69
C VAL A 16 2.69 -5.19 4.64
N GLY A 17 2.96 -5.76 5.82
CA GLY A 17 3.48 -4.98 6.95
C GLY A 17 2.37 -4.37 7.80
N ALA A 18 1.13 -4.89 7.71
CA ALA A 18 0.11 -4.60 8.69
C ALA A 18 0.60 -4.96 10.10
N SER A 19 0.08 -4.28 11.13
CA SER A 19 0.49 -4.50 12.52
C SER A 19 -0.72 -4.52 13.45
N ALA A 20 -0.62 -5.29 14.54
CA ALA A 20 -1.56 -5.19 15.66
C ALA A 20 -1.27 -3.98 16.56
N ASP A 21 -0.07 -3.39 16.46
CA ASP A 21 0.31 -2.16 17.17
C ASP A 21 -0.34 -0.93 16.53
N PRO A 22 -1.24 -0.22 17.23
CA PRO A 22 -1.95 0.96 16.74
C PRO A 22 -1.05 2.13 16.34
N ALA A 23 0.19 2.17 16.81
CA ALA A 23 1.16 3.23 16.51
C ALA A 23 1.90 3.02 15.18
N LYS A 24 1.77 1.85 14.55
CA LYS A 24 2.48 1.53 13.29
C LYS A 24 1.68 1.98 12.08
N ILE A 25 2.40 2.48 11.07
CA ILE A 25 1.85 2.90 9.77
C ILE A 25 0.97 1.80 9.15
N GLY A 26 1.42 0.55 9.13
CA GLY A 26 0.65 -0.56 8.57
C GLY A 26 -0.69 -0.81 9.26
N ASN A 27 -0.79 -0.54 10.57
CA ASN A 27 -2.05 -0.59 11.29
C ASN A 27 -2.96 0.59 10.88
N ALA A 28 -2.41 1.81 10.88
CA ALA A 28 -3.13 3.01 10.48
C ALA A 28 -3.75 2.89 9.08
N ILE A 29 -3.02 2.28 8.12
CA ILE A 29 -3.53 2.03 6.76
C ILE A 29 -4.72 1.09 6.78
N VAL A 30 -4.65 -0.04 7.49
CA VAL A 30 -5.80 -0.98 7.60
C VAL A 30 -7.02 -0.26 8.15
N ARG A 31 -6.84 0.48 9.25
CA ARG A 31 -7.90 1.25 9.89
C ARG A 31 -8.49 2.31 8.97
N ASN A 32 -7.65 3.00 8.19
CA ASN A 32 -8.08 4.03 7.26
C ASN A 32 -8.91 3.45 6.11
N ILE A 33 -8.51 2.29 5.56
CA ILE A 33 -9.30 1.60 4.52
C ILE A 33 -10.68 1.18 5.08
N GLN A 34 -10.74 0.69 6.32
CA GLN A 34 -12.03 0.37 6.97
C GLN A 34 -12.88 1.64 7.16
N LYS A 35 -12.30 2.70 7.74
CA LYS A 35 -13.00 3.95 8.05
C LYS A 35 -13.44 4.73 6.82
N SER A 36 -12.76 4.59 5.69
CA SER A 36 -13.18 5.25 4.46
C SER A 36 -14.49 4.68 3.92
N GLY A 37 -14.89 3.47 4.33
CA GLY A 37 -16.09 2.79 3.85
C GLY A 37 -15.82 1.84 2.68
N PHE A 38 -14.57 1.40 2.50
CA PHE A 38 -14.20 0.48 1.42
C PHE A 38 -15.00 -0.82 1.54
N THR A 39 -15.70 -1.18 0.46
CA THR A 39 -16.59 -2.35 0.44
C THR A 39 -15.91 -3.61 -0.11
N GLY A 40 -14.69 -3.49 -0.61
CA GLY A 40 -13.87 -4.61 -1.05
C GLY A 40 -13.24 -5.36 0.13
N ARG A 41 -12.50 -6.43 -0.18
CA ARG A 41 -11.80 -7.23 0.84
C ARG A 41 -10.54 -6.50 1.31
N ILE A 42 -10.39 -6.38 2.62
CA ILE A 42 -9.19 -5.84 3.26
C ILE A 42 -8.41 -7.03 3.80
N LEU A 43 -7.16 -7.19 3.36
CA LEU A 43 -6.34 -8.37 3.62
C LEU A 43 -5.04 -7.98 4.34
N PRO A 44 -5.04 -7.87 5.68
CA PRO A 44 -3.83 -7.61 6.44
C PRO A 44 -2.83 -8.76 6.31
N VAL A 45 -1.56 -8.44 6.07
CA VAL A 45 -0.48 -9.43 5.98
C VAL A 45 0.60 -9.13 7.02
N ASN A 46 0.76 -10.05 7.97
CA ASN A 46 1.75 -10.03 9.04
C ASN A 46 2.10 -11.48 9.43
N PRO A 47 3.40 -11.84 9.54
CA PRO A 47 3.81 -13.23 9.82
C PRO A 47 3.46 -13.74 11.22
N LYS A 48 3.09 -12.86 12.16
CA LYS A 48 2.91 -13.19 13.59
C LYS A 48 1.48 -12.95 14.10
N ALA A 49 0.76 -11.99 13.53
CA ALA A 49 -0.58 -11.65 13.98
C ALA A 49 -1.63 -12.60 13.37
N ALA A 50 -2.57 -13.07 14.18
CA ALA A 50 -3.73 -13.81 13.70
C ALA A 50 -4.87 -12.86 13.26
N GLU A 51 -4.96 -11.68 13.88
CA GLU A 51 -6.01 -10.69 13.63
C GLU A 51 -5.44 -9.26 13.77
N ILE A 52 -5.92 -8.34 12.93
CA ILE A 52 -5.58 -6.91 12.97
C ILE A 52 -6.85 -6.09 12.69
N GLU A 53 -7.20 -5.15 13.58
CA GLU A 53 -8.39 -4.29 13.46
C GLU A 53 -9.69 -5.10 13.19
N GLY A 54 -9.86 -6.27 13.84
CA GLY A 54 -11.03 -7.14 13.67
C GLY A 54 -11.01 -8.01 12.41
N LEU A 55 -9.93 -7.99 11.62
CA LEU A 55 -9.80 -8.72 10.36
C LEU A 55 -8.80 -9.87 10.49
N LEU A 56 -9.15 -11.03 9.92
CA LEU A 56 -8.22 -12.16 9.79
C LEU A 56 -6.93 -11.72 9.08
N CYS A 57 -5.80 -12.01 9.69
CA CYS A 57 -4.48 -11.68 9.17
C CYS A 57 -3.78 -12.90 8.61
N TYR A 58 -3.02 -12.70 7.53
CA TYR A 58 -2.35 -13.77 6.79
C TYR A 58 -0.83 -13.65 6.93
N PRO A 59 -0.10 -14.77 7.01
CA PRO A 59 1.34 -14.74 7.29
C PRO A 59 2.19 -14.19 6.12
N HIS A 60 1.71 -14.33 4.88
CA HIS A 60 2.40 -13.86 3.68
C HIS A 60 1.42 -13.71 2.49
N PRO A 61 1.78 -12.97 1.42
CA PRO A 61 0.88 -12.75 0.27
C PRO A 61 0.37 -14.03 -0.39
N GLY A 62 1.19 -15.08 -0.45
CA GLY A 62 0.77 -16.38 -1.01
C GLY A 62 -0.27 -17.16 -0.19
N ALA A 63 -0.60 -16.73 1.03
CA ALA A 63 -1.62 -17.35 1.87
C ALA A 63 -2.99 -16.64 1.76
N LEU A 64 -3.08 -15.58 0.95
CA LEU A 64 -4.31 -14.83 0.76
C LEU A 64 -5.37 -15.69 0.06
N PRO A 65 -6.64 -15.63 0.50
CA PRO A 65 -7.70 -16.47 -0.05
C PRO A 65 -8.15 -16.04 -1.44
N VAL A 66 -7.75 -14.83 -1.85
CA VAL A 66 -7.94 -14.27 -3.19
C VAL A 66 -6.72 -13.44 -3.54
N VAL A 67 -6.44 -13.28 -4.83
CA VAL A 67 -5.39 -12.37 -5.30
C VAL A 67 -5.94 -10.93 -5.28
N PRO A 68 -5.41 -10.03 -4.43
CA PRO A 68 -5.83 -8.64 -4.44
C PRO A 68 -5.26 -7.91 -5.66
N GLU A 69 -6.01 -6.93 -6.18
CA GLU A 69 -5.51 -6.11 -7.28
C GLU A 69 -4.36 -5.19 -6.83
N VAL A 70 -4.39 -4.73 -5.58
CA VAL A 70 -3.42 -3.79 -5.00
C VAL A 70 -2.83 -4.35 -3.70
N ALA A 71 -1.52 -4.20 -3.50
CA ALA A 71 -0.89 -4.34 -2.19
C ALA A 71 -0.20 -3.05 -1.76
N VAL A 72 -0.45 -2.64 -0.51
CA VAL A 72 0.24 -1.53 0.14
C VAL A 72 1.40 -2.10 0.96
N LEU A 73 2.63 -1.64 0.71
CA LEU A 73 3.84 -2.09 1.39
C LEU A 73 4.28 -1.08 2.46
N ALA A 74 4.08 -1.48 3.71
CA ALA A 74 4.49 -0.78 4.93
C ALA A 74 5.52 -1.63 5.72
N VAL A 75 6.57 -2.10 5.04
CA VAL A 75 7.66 -2.92 5.61
C VAL A 75 8.97 -2.13 5.59
N PRO A 76 9.99 -2.44 6.40
CA PRO A 76 11.27 -1.74 6.32
C PRO A 76 11.89 -1.79 4.90
N ALA A 77 12.56 -0.71 4.46
CA ALA A 77 13.15 -0.62 3.12
C ALA A 77 14.07 -1.81 2.74
N PRO A 78 14.93 -2.35 3.63
CA PRO A 78 15.80 -3.47 3.29
C PRO A 78 15.06 -4.76 2.90
N VAL A 79 13.78 -4.92 3.28
CA VAL A 79 12.97 -6.10 2.95
C VAL A 79 11.87 -5.79 1.93
N ALA A 80 11.80 -4.57 1.41
CA ALA A 80 10.75 -4.15 0.49
C ALA A 80 10.81 -4.90 -0.85
N ALA A 81 12.01 -5.13 -1.40
CA ALA A 81 12.21 -5.90 -2.62
C ALA A 81 11.72 -7.35 -2.47
N GLN A 82 12.04 -8.00 -1.34
CA GLN A 82 11.55 -9.34 -1.01
C GLN A 82 10.03 -9.37 -0.86
N ALA A 83 9.43 -8.37 -0.21
CA ALA A 83 7.98 -8.28 -0.07
C ALA A 83 7.28 -8.05 -1.43
N ALA A 84 7.86 -7.22 -2.29
CA ALA A 84 7.37 -7.00 -3.66
C ALA A 84 7.42 -8.28 -4.50
N GLU A 85 8.50 -9.05 -4.41
CA GLU A 85 8.65 -10.36 -5.06
C GLU A 85 7.60 -11.36 -4.56
N ALA A 86 7.31 -11.38 -3.25
CA ALA A 86 6.27 -12.23 -2.68
C ALA A 86 4.86 -11.84 -3.17
N CYS A 87 4.59 -10.54 -3.31
CA CYS A 87 3.36 -10.04 -3.91
C CYS A 87 3.25 -10.44 -5.39
N ALA A 88 4.35 -10.33 -6.14
CA ALA A 88 4.40 -10.71 -7.55
C ALA A 88 4.08 -12.20 -7.76
N ARG A 89 4.68 -13.07 -6.94
CA ARG A 89 4.42 -14.52 -6.97
C ARG A 89 2.99 -14.87 -6.61
N ALA A 90 2.34 -14.06 -5.77
CA ALA A 90 0.91 -14.18 -5.47
C ALA A 90 0.00 -13.64 -6.59
N GLY A 91 0.56 -13.06 -7.67
CA GLY A 91 -0.20 -12.54 -8.81
C GLY A 91 -0.67 -11.09 -8.67
N ILE A 92 -0.17 -10.35 -7.69
CA ILE A 92 -0.58 -8.97 -7.42
C ILE A 92 0.05 -8.03 -8.47
N GLY A 93 -0.77 -7.25 -9.17
CA GLY A 93 -0.33 -6.41 -10.29
C GLY A 93 0.09 -4.98 -9.92
N TYR A 94 -0.38 -4.47 -8.77
CA TYR A 94 -0.12 -3.10 -8.34
C TYR A 94 0.44 -3.03 -6.92
N LEU A 95 1.50 -2.24 -6.74
CA LEU A 95 2.09 -1.95 -5.43
C LEU A 95 2.00 -0.46 -5.10
N VAL A 96 1.64 -0.16 -3.86
CA VAL A 96 1.74 1.18 -3.26
C VAL A 96 2.77 1.09 -2.15
N VAL A 97 3.97 1.63 -2.38
CA VAL A 97 5.09 1.50 -1.43
C VAL A 97 5.19 2.78 -0.62
N VAL A 98 4.58 2.78 0.57
CA VAL A 98 4.59 3.93 1.49
C VAL A 98 5.91 4.09 2.24
N THR A 99 6.73 3.04 2.21
CA THR A 99 7.99 2.91 2.94
C THR A 99 9.01 3.95 2.47
N ALA A 100 9.61 4.69 3.41
CA ALA A 100 10.78 5.54 3.20
C ALA A 100 12.09 4.77 3.48
N GLY A 101 13.25 5.39 3.29
CA GLY A 101 14.58 4.79 3.40
C GLY A 101 15.24 4.46 2.07
N PHE A 102 14.81 5.09 0.96
CA PHE A 102 15.29 4.81 -0.39
C PHE A 102 16.21 5.93 -0.88
N ARG A 103 16.16 6.30 -2.17
CA ARG A 103 17.10 7.26 -2.78
C ARG A 103 17.18 8.60 -2.05
N GLU A 104 16.13 8.99 -1.34
CA GLU A 104 16.08 10.23 -0.55
C GLU A 104 17.04 10.22 0.63
N THR A 105 17.53 9.05 1.03
CA THR A 105 18.49 8.88 2.14
C THR A 105 19.95 8.74 1.69
N GLY A 106 20.21 8.70 0.37
CA GLY A 106 21.56 8.66 -0.19
C GLY A 106 21.89 7.35 -0.94
N PRO A 107 23.18 7.08 -1.19
CA PRO A 107 23.62 5.99 -2.09
C PRO A 107 23.14 4.59 -1.69
N ALA A 108 23.15 4.24 -0.39
CA ALA A 108 22.69 2.94 0.07
C ALA A 108 21.19 2.73 -0.19
N GLY A 109 20.37 3.75 0.09
CA GLY A 109 18.94 3.71 -0.20
C GLY A 109 18.63 3.71 -1.70
N LEU A 110 19.48 4.33 -2.53
CA LEU A 110 19.37 4.23 -4.00
C LEU A 110 19.56 2.80 -4.50
N GLU A 111 20.46 2.01 -3.92
CA GLU A 111 20.63 0.59 -4.28
C GLU A 111 19.40 -0.24 -3.89
N LEU A 112 18.82 0.01 -2.71
CA LEU A 112 17.54 -0.62 -2.31
C LEU A 112 16.41 -0.28 -3.29
N GLU A 113 16.35 0.98 -3.76
CA GLU A 113 15.33 1.41 -4.71
C GLU A 113 15.50 0.73 -6.07
N LYS A 114 16.75 0.61 -6.55
CA LYS A 114 17.06 -0.10 -7.80
C LYS A 114 16.64 -1.56 -7.71
N GLU A 115 16.90 -2.23 -6.59
CA GLU A 115 16.49 -3.62 -6.38
C GLU A 115 14.95 -3.77 -6.42
N LEU A 116 14.25 -2.91 -5.68
CA LEU A 116 12.78 -2.89 -5.67
C LEU A 116 12.20 -2.64 -7.08
N VAL A 117 12.72 -1.65 -7.80
CA VAL A 117 12.29 -1.34 -9.17
C VAL A 117 12.61 -2.49 -10.13
N ALA A 118 13.75 -3.16 -9.98
CA ALA A 118 14.12 -4.31 -10.79
C ALA A 118 13.14 -5.48 -10.61
N VAL A 119 12.71 -5.76 -9.37
CA VAL A 119 11.65 -6.72 -9.07
C VAL A 119 10.35 -6.34 -9.79
N CYS A 120 9.90 -5.10 -9.62
CA CYS A 120 8.66 -4.64 -10.25
C CYS A 120 8.70 -4.79 -11.78
N ARG A 121 9.82 -4.41 -12.41
CA ARG A 121 10.00 -4.54 -13.86
C ARG A 121 10.02 -6.00 -14.32
N ARG A 122 10.73 -6.87 -13.61
CA ARG A 122 10.82 -8.30 -13.94
C ARG A 122 9.46 -8.98 -13.96
N TRP A 123 8.57 -8.61 -13.05
CA TRP A 123 7.25 -9.21 -12.89
C TRP A 123 6.11 -8.43 -13.57
N GLY A 124 6.41 -7.31 -14.23
CA GLY A 124 5.39 -6.46 -14.86
C GLY A 124 4.47 -5.73 -13.87
N ILE A 125 4.90 -5.56 -12.62
CA ILE A 125 4.16 -4.84 -11.59
C ILE A 125 4.25 -3.33 -11.82
N ARG A 126 3.12 -2.65 -11.61
CA ARG A 126 3.05 -1.18 -11.58
C ARG A 126 3.17 -0.70 -10.13
N MET A 127 4.00 0.30 -9.89
CA MET A 127 4.28 0.79 -8.55
C MET A 127 3.99 2.28 -8.41
N VAL A 128 3.37 2.66 -7.30
CA VAL A 128 3.32 4.04 -6.78
C VAL A 128 4.30 4.14 -5.60
N GLY A 129 5.15 5.16 -5.60
CA GLY A 129 6.23 5.33 -4.62
C GLY A 129 7.61 4.91 -5.16
N PRO A 130 8.58 4.52 -4.30
CA PRO A 130 8.46 4.41 -2.84
C PRO A 130 8.36 5.79 -2.15
N ASN A 131 8.38 5.80 -0.81
CA ASN A 131 8.33 7.01 0.00
C ASN A 131 7.16 7.93 -0.38
N CYS A 132 5.95 7.39 -0.31
CA CYS A 132 4.73 8.13 -0.60
C CYS A 132 3.73 8.03 0.55
N LEU A 133 2.75 8.93 0.57
CA LEU A 133 1.66 8.88 1.54
C LEU A 133 0.70 7.71 1.26
N GLY A 134 0.60 7.28 0.00
CA GLY A 134 -0.32 6.25 -0.49
C GLY A 134 -1.25 6.79 -1.56
N ILE A 135 -2.44 6.19 -1.70
CA ILE A 135 -3.49 6.63 -2.62
C ILE A 135 -4.83 6.74 -1.92
N MET A 136 -5.68 7.64 -2.41
CA MET A 136 -7.08 7.75 -2.03
C MET A 136 -7.96 7.75 -3.28
N ASP A 137 -9.13 7.14 -3.20
CA ASP A 137 -10.25 7.39 -4.11
C ASP A 137 -11.50 7.63 -3.27
N THR A 138 -12.33 8.59 -3.66
CA THR A 138 -13.55 8.92 -2.91
C THR A 138 -14.81 8.31 -3.54
N HIS A 139 -14.73 7.87 -4.80
CA HIS A 139 -15.83 7.18 -5.49
C HIS A 139 -15.80 5.67 -5.24
N THR A 140 -14.61 5.08 -5.23
CA THR A 140 -14.29 3.82 -4.55
C THR A 140 -13.74 4.25 -3.21
N PRO A 141 -14.52 4.24 -2.12
CA PRO A 141 -14.17 4.89 -0.85
C PRO A 141 -12.98 4.20 -0.16
N LEU A 142 -11.78 4.42 -0.71
CA LEU A 142 -10.54 3.74 -0.42
C LEU A 142 -9.56 4.78 0.08
N ASN A 143 -9.19 4.69 1.36
CA ASN A 143 -8.07 5.44 1.91
C ASN A 143 -6.90 4.50 2.20
N ALA A 144 -6.08 4.22 1.20
CA ALA A 144 -4.87 3.41 1.31
C ALA A 144 -3.64 4.25 1.72
N THR A 145 -3.85 5.16 2.68
CA THR A 145 -2.81 6.04 3.25
C THR A 145 -2.78 5.93 4.76
N PHE A 146 -1.79 6.57 5.38
CA PHE A 146 -1.72 6.78 6.83
C PHE A 146 -2.06 8.22 7.25
N ALA A 147 -2.74 8.99 6.38
CA ALA A 147 -3.22 10.33 6.72
C ALA A 147 -4.33 10.28 7.78
N THR A 148 -4.49 11.37 8.53
CA THR A 148 -5.53 11.53 9.56
C THR A 148 -6.91 11.87 8.99
N SER A 149 -6.94 12.40 7.76
CA SER A 149 -8.13 12.94 7.11
C SER A 149 -8.43 12.17 5.82
N PHE A 150 -9.72 12.07 5.48
CA PHE A 150 -10.21 11.53 4.21
C PHE A 150 -11.21 12.53 3.61
N PRO A 151 -11.00 13.01 2.36
CA PRO A 151 -11.78 14.10 1.82
C PRO A 151 -13.19 13.64 1.43
N ARG A 152 -14.12 14.59 1.33
CA ARG A 152 -15.47 14.31 0.83
C ARG A 152 -15.44 13.95 -0.66
N PRO A 153 -16.38 13.12 -1.16
CA PRO A 153 -16.50 12.84 -2.58
C PRO A 153 -16.58 14.10 -3.45
N GLY A 154 -15.83 14.11 -4.54
CA GLY A 154 -15.69 15.27 -5.42
C GLY A 154 -15.19 14.92 -6.82
N LYS A 155 -14.90 15.95 -7.63
CA LYS A 155 -14.48 15.81 -9.04
C LYS A 155 -13.05 16.27 -9.29
N ILE A 156 -12.28 16.52 -8.23
CA ILE A 156 -10.89 16.99 -8.31
C ILE A 156 -9.96 15.80 -8.10
N ALA A 157 -9.02 15.59 -9.02
CA ALA A 157 -7.88 14.72 -8.82
C ALA A 157 -6.66 15.56 -8.43
N PHE A 158 -6.01 15.21 -7.34
CA PHE A 158 -4.81 15.88 -6.84
C PHE A 158 -3.63 14.91 -6.80
N ILE A 159 -2.49 15.31 -7.35
CA ILE A 159 -1.25 14.53 -7.37
C ILE A 159 -0.13 15.43 -6.88
N SER A 160 0.66 14.94 -5.93
CA SER A 160 1.78 15.67 -5.36
C SER A 160 2.96 14.74 -5.11
N GLN A 161 4.17 15.25 -5.33
CA GLN A 161 5.42 14.59 -4.93
C GLN A 161 5.84 14.92 -3.50
N SER A 162 5.10 15.79 -2.80
CA SER A 162 5.29 16.09 -1.38
C SER A 162 4.12 15.55 -0.57
N GLY A 163 4.39 14.53 0.27
CA GLY A 163 3.39 13.96 1.17
C GLY A 163 2.85 14.98 2.19
N ALA A 164 3.71 15.88 2.68
CA ALA A 164 3.32 16.93 3.63
C ALA A 164 2.31 17.92 3.03
N ILE A 165 2.47 18.27 1.74
CA ILE A 165 1.50 19.12 1.03
C ILE A 165 0.16 18.41 0.83
N VAL A 166 0.17 17.10 0.56
CA VAL A 166 -1.09 16.34 0.50
C VAL A 166 -1.80 16.39 1.85
N ALA A 167 -1.09 16.11 2.95
CA ALA A 167 -1.68 16.15 4.28
C ALA A 167 -2.27 17.54 4.62
N ALA A 168 -1.54 18.62 4.33
CA ALA A 168 -2.01 19.98 4.59
C ALA A 168 -3.23 20.41 3.74
N ILE A 169 -3.40 19.85 2.55
CA ILE A 169 -4.57 20.11 1.69
C ILE A 169 -5.80 19.30 2.13
N LEU A 170 -5.58 18.19 2.85
CA LEU A 170 -6.65 17.33 3.35
C LEU A 170 -7.29 17.84 4.65
N ASP A 171 -6.57 18.68 5.41
CA ASP A 171 -7.04 19.35 6.62
C ASP A 171 -7.99 20.53 6.30
#